data_AF-A0A7S0MZ46-F1
#
_entry.id   AF-A0A7S0MZ46-F1
#
_cell.length_a   1.000
_cell.length_b   1.000
_cell.length_c   1.000
_cell.angle_alpha   90.00
_cell.angle_beta   90.00
_cell.angle_gamma   90.00
#
_symmetry.space_group_name_H-M   'P 1'
#
loop_
_entity.id
_entity.type
_entity.pdbx_description
1 polymer ?
#
loop_
_entity_poly.entity_id
_entity_poly.type
_entity_poly.pdbx_seq_one_letter_code
_entity_poly.pdbx_strand_id
1 'polypeptide(L)'
;CLHTGNSPEPTRTACRREFPVCKHQRIIRSILLPYISMSASTALGAQARTVARPMTATANQPRAGARPVALKAARSSSAKNAFLGSFPKGSKKMGTSARSKFSVRASATEDAEAAPPPAAAAPEPVFISDTPEWKALAAHVHDIDQTHLKDLLRDEKRFEKCVMEHNGIYVDFARQRVTEETLDLLEALAERAGLQEKIAAMFGGKHLNSTEDRAVLHAALRAPATEKIIADGEDVVPEVHDVLDKIKNFSNMVRGGEWKGVTGKPLTDVVAIGIGGSFLGPLFCHTALKTAPEAAACARGRQLRFLANVDPIDVARSLNGLDPETTMVIVVSKTFTTAETMLNARTVRKWITSALGKEAVAKHMVAVSTNLKLVEEFGIDPENAFAFWDWVGGRYSVTSAVGILPLALQYGFGQAEQFLNGAWDMDKNFRDAPLRENLPVMLGLLSVWNVSFLDLPARAILPYCQALAKLAPHIQQVSMESNGKGVDIHGNRLPFNTGEIDFGEPGTNGQHSFYQLIHQDRRGQ
;
A
#
# COMPACT_ATOMS: atom_id res chain seq x y z
N CYS A 1 -26.71 46.60 49.77
CA CYS A 1 -26.00 47.58 50.61
C CYS A 1 -24.95 48.29 49.77
N LEU A 2 -25.01 49.62 49.84
CA LEU A 2 -24.25 50.63 49.08
C LEU A 2 -22.80 50.81 49.58
N HIS A 3 -21.95 51.29 48.66
CA HIS A 3 -20.88 52.31 48.84
C HIS A 3 -19.64 51.94 49.70
N THR A 4 -18.39 52.35 49.47
CA THR A 4 -17.62 53.37 48.67
C THR A 4 -16.16 52.82 48.61
N GLY A 5 -15.24 53.06 47.67
CA GLY A 5 -14.79 54.28 47.00
C GLY A 5 -13.38 54.70 47.52
N ASN A 6 -12.29 54.41 46.79
CA ASN A 6 -11.13 55.31 46.57
C ASN A 6 -10.01 54.67 45.69
N SER A 7 -9.53 55.45 44.71
CA SER A 7 -8.37 55.24 43.81
C SER A 7 -7.27 56.27 44.19
N PRO A 8 -5.96 56.16 43.80
CA PRO A 8 -5.49 56.17 42.40
C PRO A 8 -4.27 55.27 42.03
N GLU A 9 -4.14 55.07 40.71
CA GLU A 9 -3.08 54.47 39.86
C GLU A 9 -1.67 55.14 39.95
N PRO A 10 -0.62 54.75 39.15
CA PRO A 10 -0.42 53.60 38.23
C PRO A 10 0.97 52.91 38.38
N THR A 11 1.19 51.71 37.79
CA THR A 11 2.38 51.41 36.94
C THR A 11 2.39 49.99 36.34
N ARG A 12 2.28 49.97 34.99
CA ARG A 12 2.88 49.04 34.01
C ARG A 12 2.76 47.52 34.23
N THR A 13 1.68 46.98 33.67
CA THR A 13 1.61 45.68 33.02
C THR A 13 2.54 45.61 31.79
N ALA A 14 3.37 44.57 31.69
CA ALA A 14 3.82 44.00 30.43
C ALA A 14 3.96 42.48 30.56
N CYS A 15 2.97 41.81 29.97
CA CYS A 15 2.88 40.41 29.55
C CYS A 15 4.20 39.62 29.51
N ARG A 16 4.33 38.59 30.36
CA ARG A 16 5.04 37.35 30.01
C ARG A 16 3.97 36.33 29.62
N ARG A 17 3.80 36.12 28.30
CA ARG A 17 3.15 34.91 27.79
C ARG A 17 4.11 33.75 28.01
N GLU A 18 3.81 32.88 28.97
CA GLU A 18 4.41 31.56 29.05
C GLU A 18 3.76 30.68 27.97
N PHE A 19 4.54 30.28 26.97
CA PHE A 19 4.17 29.24 26.01
C PHE A 19 4.34 27.85 26.68
N PRO A 20 3.44 26.88 26.42
CA PRO A 20 3.42 25.63 27.14
C PRO A 20 4.47 24.65 26.62
N VAL A 21 5.61 24.57 27.30
CA VAL A 21 6.57 23.47 27.15
C VAL A 21 6.04 22.23 27.87
N CYS A 22 5.88 21.13 27.12
CA CYS A 22 5.80 19.73 27.58
C CYS A 22 4.86 19.39 28.75
N LYS A 23 3.55 19.24 28.48
CA LYS A 23 2.65 18.44 29.33
C LYS A 23 2.66 16.92 29.03
N HIS A 24 3.30 16.47 27.94
CA HIS A 24 3.28 15.06 27.54
C HIS A 24 4.42 14.18 28.11
N GLN A 25 5.48 14.76 28.69
CA GLN A 25 6.55 13.97 29.35
C GLN A 25 6.28 13.65 30.83
N ARG A 26 5.33 14.31 31.49
CA ARG A 26 4.93 13.96 32.87
C ARG A 26 3.87 12.85 32.96
N ILE A 27 3.10 12.64 31.90
CA ILE A 27 2.04 11.60 31.85
C ILE A 27 2.63 10.20 31.63
N ILE A 28 3.77 10.09 30.94
CA ILE A 28 4.45 8.81 30.71
C ILE A 28 5.08 8.23 31.99
N ARG A 29 5.40 9.07 33.00
CA ARG A 29 5.92 8.60 34.30
C ARG A 29 4.86 8.22 35.33
N SER A 30 3.59 8.62 35.17
CA SER A 30 2.54 8.31 36.15
C SER A 30 1.60 7.17 35.75
N ILE A 31 1.67 6.66 34.52
CA ILE A 31 0.75 5.63 34.01
C ILE A 31 1.41 4.24 33.90
N LEU A 32 2.74 4.14 33.89
CA LEU A 32 3.46 2.86 33.68
C LEU A 32 4.15 2.25 34.92
N LEU A 33 4.03 2.86 36.10
CA LEU A 33 4.65 2.35 37.34
C LEU A 33 3.81 1.39 38.21
N PRO A 34 2.49 1.16 38.00
CA PRO A 34 1.80 0.09 38.75
C PRO A 34 1.94 -1.32 38.17
N TYR A 35 2.45 -1.51 36.94
CA TYR A 35 2.43 -2.82 36.26
C TYR A 35 3.74 -3.63 36.33
N ILE A 36 4.75 -3.17 37.08
CA ILE A 36 6.03 -3.90 37.28
C ILE A 36 6.19 -4.39 38.74
N SER A 37 5.10 -4.46 39.53
CA SER A 37 5.13 -4.87 40.94
C SER A 37 4.19 -6.05 41.28
N MET A 38 3.93 -6.97 40.35
CA MET A 38 3.22 -8.23 40.64
C MET A 38 3.76 -9.41 39.83
N SER A 39 5.04 -9.75 40.01
CA SER A 39 5.57 -11.07 39.62
C SER A 39 6.89 -11.45 40.32
N ALA A 40 7.16 -10.90 41.50
CA ALA A 40 8.32 -11.27 42.30
C ALA A 40 7.99 -11.25 43.81
N SER A 41 7.13 -12.16 44.25
CA SER A 41 7.05 -12.57 45.68
C SER A 41 6.16 -13.80 45.85
N THR A 42 6.73 -14.96 45.53
CA THR A 42 6.38 -16.23 46.17
C THR A 42 7.50 -17.23 45.90
N ALA A 43 8.46 -17.29 46.81
CA ALA A 43 9.16 -18.50 47.25
C ALA A 43 10.53 -18.12 47.83
N LEU A 44 10.56 -17.80 49.12
CA LEU A 44 11.69 -18.06 50.02
C LEU A 44 11.28 -17.74 51.45
N GLY A 45 11.33 -18.75 52.33
CA GLY A 45 11.46 -18.53 53.78
C GLY A 45 10.46 -19.25 54.68
N ALA A 46 10.67 -20.55 54.93
CA ALA A 46 10.37 -21.16 56.22
C ALA A 46 11.46 -22.19 56.57
N GLN A 47 12.20 -21.91 57.65
CA GLN A 47 13.14 -22.81 58.34
C GLN A 47 12.33 -23.97 58.99
N ALA A 48 12.81 -25.16 59.37
CA ALA A 48 14.07 -25.51 60.03
C ALA A 48 14.21 -27.06 60.16
N ARG A 49 15.43 -27.48 60.56
CA ARG A 49 15.85 -28.70 61.31
C ARG A 49 16.45 -29.89 60.54
N THR A 50 17.78 -29.90 60.65
CA THR A 50 18.78 -30.98 60.62
C THR A 50 18.46 -32.19 61.49
N VAL A 51 18.73 -33.41 61.00
CA VAL A 51 19.42 -34.51 61.73
C VAL A 51 20.24 -35.38 60.74
N ALA A 52 21.50 -35.64 61.13
CA ALA A 52 22.53 -36.63 60.75
C ALA A 52 22.09 -37.97 60.09
N ARG A 53 22.88 -38.80 59.36
CA ARG A 53 24.33 -38.96 58.99
C ARG A 53 24.40 -40.05 57.85
N PRO A 54 25.58 -40.49 57.33
CA PRO A 54 25.82 -40.80 55.91
C PRO A 54 26.25 -42.26 55.61
N MET A 55 26.37 -42.62 54.32
CA MET A 55 27.30 -43.62 53.71
C MET A 55 27.17 -43.51 52.18
N THR A 56 28.14 -43.67 51.27
CA THR A 56 29.61 -43.74 51.21
C THR A 56 29.95 -43.61 49.71
N ALA A 57 31.12 -43.06 49.39
CA ALA A 57 31.65 -42.95 48.03
C ALA A 57 32.15 -44.31 47.48
N THR A 58 32.25 -44.44 46.15
CA THR A 58 33.51 -44.81 45.47
C THR A 58 33.43 -44.67 43.95
N ALA A 59 34.55 -44.17 43.40
CA ALA A 59 34.83 -43.93 41.99
C ALA A 59 35.47 -45.15 41.31
N ASN A 60 35.39 -45.22 39.96
CA ASN A 60 36.56 -45.33 39.07
C ASN A 60 36.16 -45.59 37.60
N GLN A 61 36.71 -44.77 36.70
CA GLN A 61 37.04 -45.07 35.29
C GLN A 61 38.54 -45.48 35.21
N PRO A 62 39.22 -45.71 34.03
CA PRO A 62 38.79 -45.99 32.64
C PRO A 62 39.57 -47.16 31.96
N ARG A 63 39.24 -47.52 30.71
CA ARG A 63 40.19 -47.62 29.56
C ARG A 63 39.52 -47.88 28.20
N ALA A 64 40.27 -47.51 27.15
CA ALA A 64 39.90 -47.15 25.78
C ALA A 64 39.68 -48.29 24.75
N GLY A 65 39.11 -47.96 23.59
CA GLY A 65 39.34 -48.71 22.34
C GLY A 65 38.36 -48.48 21.17
N ALA A 66 38.89 -47.89 20.08
CA ALA A 66 38.47 -47.98 18.66
C ALA A 66 37.48 -46.95 18.04
N ARG A 67 37.84 -46.57 16.79
CA ARG A 67 37.50 -45.38 15.97
C ARG A 67 36.20 -45.50 15.15
N PRO A 68 35.64 -44.38 14.63
CA PRO A 68 34.46 -44.39 13.74
C PRO A 68 34.84 -44.53 12.25
N VAL A 69 34.00 -45.25 11.49
CA VAL A 69 34.14 -45.49 10.04
C VAL A 69 33.27 -44.49 9.26
N ALA A 70 33.88 -43.84 8.27
CA ALA A 70 33.25 -42.94 7.32
C ALA A 70 32.64 -43.69 6.12
N LEU A 71 31.44 -43.28 5.69
CA LEU A 71 30.79 -43.76 4.48
C LEU A 71 31.43 -43.11 3.24
N LYS A 72 31.99 -43.93 2.35
CA LYS A 72 32.33 -43.57 0.96
C LYS A 72 31.25 -44.12 0.03
N ALA A 73 30.66 -43.24 -0.79
CA ALA A 73 29.83 -43.62 -1.91
C ALA A 73 30.70 -44.18 -3.05
N ALA A 74 30.35 -45.38 -3.53
CA ALA A 74 30.89 -45.98 -4.73
C ALA A 74 29.75 -46.27 -5.74
N ARG A 75 30.13 -46.11 -7.01
CA ARG A 75 29.35 -46.16 -8.24
C ARG A 75 28.56 -47.47 -8.42
N SER A 76 27.39 -47.39 -9.04
CA SER A 76 26.83 -48.48 -9.84
C SER A 76 26.36 -47.97 -11.20
N SER A 77 26.62 -48.80 -12.20
CA SER A 77 26.31 -48.66 -13.62
C SER A 77 24.90 -49.18 -13.94
N SER A 78 24.17 -48.50 -14.84
CA SER A 78 23.24 -49.19 -15.76
C SER A 78 22.86 -48.31 -16.96
N ALA A 79 22.56 -49.00 -18.06
CA ALA A 79 22.40 -48.62 -19.46
C ALA A 79 21.28 -47.59 -19.76
N LYS A 80 21.56 -46.58 -20.60
CA LYS A 80 21.21 -46.45 -22.04
C LYS A 80 19.74 -46.68 -22.40
N ASN A 81 19.03 -45.57 -22.67
CA ASN A 81 18.26 -45.36 -23.91
C ASN A 81 17.89 -43.87 -24.02
N ALA A 82 18.50 -43.17 -24.97
CA ALA A 82 18.17 -41.80 -25.34
C ALA A 82 17.92 -41.76 -26.85
N PHE A 83 16.70 -41.36 -27.21
CA PHE A 83 16.26 -41.07 -28.57
C PHE A 83 16.16 -39.55 -28.66
N LEU A 84 16.95 -38.89 -29.50
CA LEU A 84 16.61 -37.61 -30.13
C LEU A 84 17.59 -37.25 -31.24
N GLY A 85 17.00 -36.80 -32.35
CA GLY A 85 17.57 -36.69 -33.68
C GLY A 85 18.73 -35.71 -33.84
N SER A 86 19.65 -36.12 -34.72
CA SER A 86 20.75 -35.36 -35.29
C SER A 86 20.35 -34.66 -36.59
N PHE A 87 20.75 -33.40 -36.76
CA PHE A 87 20.92 -32.76 -38.08
C PHE A 87 22.41 -32.41 -38.28
N PRO A 88 23.06 -32.82 -39.38
CA PRO A 88 24.43 -32.42 -39.65
C PRO A 88 24.51 -31.22 -40.61
N LYS A 89 25.44 -30.30 -40.31
CA LYS A 89 26.01 -29.36 -41.28
C LYS A 89 27.12 -30.07 -42.06
N GLY A 90 27.11 -29.94 -43.39
CA GLY A 90 28.18 -30.40 -44.26
C GLY A 90 28.16 -29.66 -45.59
N SER A 91 29.20 -28.86 -45.82
CA SER A 91 29.50 -28.10 -47.03
C SER A 91 30.18 -28.97 -48.10
N LYS A 92 29.93 -28.70 -49.40
CA LYS A 92 30.90 -28.81 -50.50
C LYS A 92 30.39 -28.21 -51.83
N LYS A 93 31.35 -27.73 -52.62
CA LYS A 93 31.29 -26.87 -53.83
C LYS A 93 31.08 -27.61 -55.16
N MET A 94 30.88 -26.80 -56.21
CA MET A 94 31.08 -26.99 -57.68
C MET A 94 29.90 -27.63 -58.44
N GLY A 95 29.47 -27.20 -59.64
CA GLY A 95 29.85 -26.10 -60.53
C GLY A 95 29.06 -26.13 -61.86
N THR A 96 28.89 -24.94 -62.47
CA THR A 96 28.80 -24.59 -63.92
C THR A 96 27.69 -25.08 -64.89
N SER A 97 27.23 -24.08 -65.68
CA SER A 97 26.63 -24.09 -67.05
C SER A 97 25.09 -24.32 -67.11
N ALA A 98 24.25 -23.63 -67.89
CA ALA A 98 24.44 -22.87 -69.13
C ALA A 98 23.37 -21.76 -69.34
N ARG A 99 23.66 -20.89 -70.31
CA ARG A 99 22.95 -19.70 -70.81
C ARG A 99 21.50 -19.91 -71.27
N SER A 100 20.68 -18.87 -71.15
CA SER A 100 19.97 -18.34 -72.34
C SER A 100 19.92 -16.81 -72.29
N LYS A 101 20.15 -16.19 -73.44
CA LYS A 101 20.23 -14.75 -73.67
C LYS A 101 18.84 -14.25 -74.05
N PHE A 102 18.40 -13.14 -73.47
CA PHE A 102 17.53 -12.20 -74.18
C PHE A 102 18.12 -10.79 -74.04
N SER A 103 18.38 -10.20 -75.19
CA SER A 103 18.92 -8.87 -75.40
C SER A 103 17.74 -7.92 -75.63
N VAL A 104 17.67 -6.85 -74.83
CA VAL A 104 16.97 -5.62 -75.23
C VAL A 104 17.89 -4.45 -74.90
N ARG A 105 18.08 -3.60 -75.91
CA ARG A 105 18.92 -2.40 -75.96
C ARG A 105 18.59 -1.42 -74.82
N ALA A 106 19.64 -0.84 -74.24
CA ALA A 106 19.56 0.38 -73.46
C ALA A 106 19.26 1.58 -74.38
N SER A 107 18.31 2.43 -73.97
CA SER A 107 18.31 3.85 -74.27
C SER A 107 18.53 4.57 -72.94
N ALA A 108 19.64 5.29 -72.84
CA ALA A 108 19.93 6.18 -71.73
C ALA A 108 19.01 7.40 -71.80
N THR A 109 18.30 7.67 -70.71
CA THR A 109 17.89 9.01 -70.30
C THR A 109 18.31 9.15 -68.85
N GLU A 110 19.22 10.08 -68.61
CA GLU A 110 19.61 10.56 -67.29
C GLU A 110 18.38 11.16 -66.62
N ASP A 111 18.01 10.63 -65.46
CA ASP A 111 17.33 11.37 -64.40
C ASP A 111 17.70 10.68 -63.08
N ALA A 112 18.80 11.17 -62.48
CA ALA A 112 19.19 10.79 -61.14
C ALA A 112 18.28 11.52 -60.16
N GLU A 113 17.15 10.89 -59.81
CA GLU A 113 16.29 11.35 -58.74
C GLU A 113 17.03 11.15 -57.41
N ALA A 114 17.44 12.25 -56.79
CA ALA A 114 18.16 12.26 -55.53
C ALA A 114 17.30 11.57 -54.45
N ALA A 115 17.92 10.66 -53.70
CA ALA A 115 17.29 10.05 -52.53
C ALA A 115 16.76 11.15 -51.59
N PRO A 116 15.54 11.01 -51.05
CA PRO A 116 15.00 12.01 -50.15
C PRO A 116 15.93 12.15 -48.94
N PRO A 117 16.12 13.37 -48.42
CA PRO A 117 16.97 13.58 -47.26
C PRO A 117 16.47 12.71 -46.10
N PRO A 118 17.36 12.19 -45.24
CA PRO A 118 16.94 11.45 -44.06
C PRO A 118 15.93 12.31 -43.30
N ALA A 119 14.78 11.72 -42.98
CA ALA A 119 13.74 12.39 -42.21
C ALA A 119 14.42 13.05 -41.00
N ALA A 120 14.18 14.35 -40.81
CA ALA A 120 14.73 15.10 -39.70
C ALA A 120 14.50 14.28 -38.41
N ALA A 121 15.57 14.02 -37.67
CA ALA A 121 15.50 13.28 -36.42
C ALA A 121 14.39 13.91 -35.57
N ALA A 122 13.48 13.06 -35.06
CA ALA A 122 12.44 13.53 -34.16
C ALA A 122 13.09 14.36 -33.04
N PRO A 123 12.50 15.50 -32.64
CA PRO A 123 13.08 16.34 -31.59
C PRO A 123 13.33 15.48 -30.34
N GLU A 124 14.54 15.59 -29.79
CA GLU A 124 14.92 14.91 -28.55
C GLU A 124 13.87 15.22 -27.46
N PRO A 125 13.44 14.22 -26.67
CA PRO A 125 12.47 14.45 -25.62
C PRO A 125 13.01 15.44 -24.59
N VAL A 126 12.19 16.40 -24.20
CA VAL A 126 12.52 17.36 -23.13
C VAL A 126 12.01 16.80 -21.81
N PHE A 127 12.91 16.43 -20.92
CA PHE A 127 12.56 15.89 -19.62
C PHE A 127 12.42 17.00 -18.57
N ILE A 128 11.71 16.70 -17.48
CA ILE A 128 11.70 17.57 -16.30
C ILE A 128 13.12 17.80 -15.76
N SER A 129 14.03 16.83 -15.94
CA SER A 129 15.44 16.94 -15.57
C SER A 129 16.23 17.96 -16.37
N ASP A 130 15.71 18.39 -17.52
CA ASP A 130 16.38 19.37 -18.38
C ASP A 130 16.02 20.82 -18.02
N THR A 131 15.01 21.03 -17.18
CA THR A 131 14.51 22.37 -16.86
C THR A 131 15.46 23.12 -15.90
N PRO A 132 15.42 24.47 -15.91
CA PRO A 132 16.21 25.28 -14.98
C PRO A 132 15.92 24.96 -13.50
N GLU A 133 14.68 24.66 -13.15
CA GLU A 133 14.25 24.37 -11.77
C GLU A 133 14.87 23.08 -11.25
N TRP A 134 14.89 22.03 -12.08
CA TRP A 134 15.59 20.78 -11.72
C TRP A 134 17.10 21.00 -11.58
N LYS A 135 17.71 21.74 -12.52
CA LYS A 135 19.14 22.06 -12.46
C LYS A 135 19.49 22.92 -11.24
N ALA A 136 18.60 23.81 -10.83
CA ALA A 136 18.75 24.61 -9.62
C ALA A 136 18.73 23.73 -8.38
N LEU A 137 17.77 22.80 -8.24
CA LEU A 137 17.76 21.81 -7.16
C LEU A 137 19.02 20.94 -7.14
N ALA A 138 19.46 20.46 -8.30
CA ALA A 138 20.69 19.67 -8.42
C ALA A 138 21.94 20.45 -7.99
N ALA A 139 22.03 21.74 -8.32
CA ALA A 139 23.11 22.61 -7.86
C ALA A 139 23.01 22.87 -6.35
N HIS A 140 21.79 23.08 -5.83
CA HIS A 140 21.50 23.36 -4.42
C HIS A 140 21.93 22.22 -3.48
N VAL A 141 22.02 20.98 -3.97
CA VAL A 141 22.57 19.85 -3.19
C VAL A 141 23.95 20.18 -2.62
N HIS A 142 24.78 20.94 -3.34
CA HIS A 142 26.11 21.32 -2.85
C HIS A 142 26.07 22.08 -1.53
N ASP A 143 25.14 23.03 -1.38
CA ASP A 143 24.97 23.84 -0.16
C ASP A 143 24.37 23.00 0.97
N ILE A 144 23.46 22.09 0.63
CA ILE A 144 22.85 21.15 1.58
C ILE A 144 23.85 20.11 2.09
N ASP A 145 24.83 19.71 1.29
CA ASP A 145 25.92 18.81 1.70
C ASP A 145 26.89 19.44 2.69
N GLN A 146 27.02 20.77 2.68
CA GLN A 146 27.80 21.48 3.69
C GLN A 146 27.02 21.69 5.01
N THR A 147 25.72 21.38 5.03
CA THR A 147 24.85 21.69 6.16
C THR A 147 24.39 20.43 6.89
N HIS A 148 24.77 20.30 8.17
CA HIS A 148 24.33 19.19 8.99
C HIS A 148 22.95 19.45 9.61
N LEU A 149 22.09 18.43 9.69
CA LEU A 149 20.71 18.56 10.20
C LEU A 149 20.65 19.14 11.63
N LYS A 150 21.65 18.84 12.47
CA LYS A 150 21.79 19.42 13.81
C LYS A 150 21.81 20.95 13.80
N ASP A 151 22.41 21.57 12.78
CA ASP A 151 22.47 23.03 12.66
C ASP A 151 21.15 23.59 12.15
N LEU A 152 20.51 22.92 11.19
CA LEU A 152 19.14 23.25 10.75
C LEU A 152 18.11 23.20 11.88
N LEU A 153 18.29 22.29 12.85
CA LEU A 153 17.40 22.16 14.01
C LEU A 153 17.62 23.24 15.09
N ARG A 154 18.67 24.06 14.98
CA ARG A 154 18.88 25.22 15.88
C ARG A 154 18.11 26.46 15.44
N ASP A 155 17.65 26.50 14.20
CA ASP A 155 16.83 27.59 13.69
C ASP A 155 15.36 27.36 14.04
N GLU A 156 14.92 28.02 15.12
CA GLU A 156 13.53 27.94 15.61
C GLU A 156 12.53 28.48 14.57
N LYS A 157 12.90 29.50 13.79
CA LYS A 157 12.01 30.07 12.76
C LYS A 157 11.82 29.09 11.61
N ARG A 158 12.88 28.38 11.20
CA ARG A 158 12.77 27.30 10.23
C ARG A 158 11.88 26.17 10.75
N PHE A 159 12.03 25.80 12.02
CA PHE A 159 11.21 24.74 12.63
C PHE A 159 9.72 25.07 12.52
N GLU A 160 9.31 26.29 12.83
CA GLU A 160 7.91 26.75 12.69
C GLU A 160 7.38 26.62 11.26
N LYS A 161 8.24 26.81 10.25
CA LYS A 161 7.88 26.65 8.82
C LYS A 161 7.91 25.19 8.34
N CYS A 162 8.43 24.26 9.13
CA CYS A 162 8.54 22.84 8.78
C CYS A 162 7.46 21.97 9.44
N VAL A 163 6.33 22.59 9.77
CA VAL A 163 5.18 21.99 10.43
C VAL A 163 3.94 22.32 9.63
N MET A 164 3.10 21.32 9.39
CA MET A 164 1.75 21.50 8.86
C MET A 164 0.74 20.74 9.71
N GLU A 165 -0.48 21.24 9.75
CA GLU A 165 -1.59 20.59 10.43
C GLU A 165 -2.86 20.67 9.59
N HIS A 166 -3.55 19.53 9.44
CA HIS A 166 -4.87 19.48 8.83
C HIS A 166 -5.74 18.47 9.58
N ASN A 167 -6.84 18.94 10.17
CA ASN A 167 -7.82 18.11 10.89
C ASN A 167 -7.21 17.09 11.88
N GLY A 168 -6.30 17.57 12.73
CA GLY A 168 -5.65 16.78 13.77
C GLY A 168 -4.51 15.87 13.27
N ILE A 169 -4.17 15.91 11.98
CA ILE A 169 -2.94 15.31 11.44
C ILE A 169 -1.84 16.36 11.50
N TYR A 170 -0.84 16.13 12.36
CA TYR A 170 0.32 16.98 12.51
C TYR A 170 1.52 16.37 11.77
N VAL A 171 2.08 17.11 10.82
CA VAL A 171 3.23 16.69 10.00
C VAL A 171 4.44 17.55 10.36
N ASP A 172 5.45 16.95 11.00
CA ASP A 172 6.76 17.55 11.26
C ASP A 172 7.75 17.01 10.23
N PHE A 173 8.25 17.92 9.38
CA PHE A 173 9.33 17.63 8.43
C PHE A 173 10.59 18.46 8.72
N ALA A 174 10.73 19.01 9.93
CA ALA A 174 11.91 19.79 10.33
C ALA A 174 13.21 18.97 10.31
N ARG A 175 13.09 17.63 10.39
CA ARG A 175 14.18 16.66 10.30
C ARG A 175 14.55 16.26 8.86
N GLN A 176 13.97 16.91 7.86
CA GLN A 176 14.43 16.81 6.47
C GLN A 176 15.64 17.73 6.22
N ARG A 177 16.53 17.33 5.31
CA ARG A 177 17.67 18.15 4.86
C ARG A 177 17.19 19.22 3.87
N VAL A 178 16.41 20.18 4.36
CA VAL A 178 15.79 21.26 3.58
C VAL A 178 15.97 22.61 4.27
N THR A 179 16.26 23.65 3.51
CA THR A 179 16.22 25.07 3.89
C THR A 179 14.98 25.73 3.29
N GLU A 180 14.69 26.99 3.65
CA GLU A 180 13.59 27.75 3.03
C GLU A 180 13.75 27.83 1.50
N GLU A 181 14.97 28.11 1.03
CA GLU A 181 15.35 28.08 -0.39
C GLU A 181 15.13 26.71 -1.04
N THR A 182 15.41 25.61 -0.32
CA THR A 182 15.15 24.26 -0.86
C THR A 182 13.67 24.09 -1.15
N LEU A 183 12.82 24.57 -0.24
CA LEU A 183 11.38 24.45 -0.40
C LEU A 183 10.87 25.38 -1.51
N ASP A 184 11.47 26.56 -1.69
CA ASP A 184 11.13 27.48 -2.79
C ASP A 184 11.44 26.83 -4.15
N LEU A 185 12.60 26.19 -4.24
CA LEU A 185 13.02 25.46 -5.45
C LEU A 185 12.14 24.24 -5.73
N LEU A 186 11.69 23.52 -4.69
CA LEU A 186 10.75 22.40 -4.84
C LEU A 186 9.37 22.86 -5.30
N GLU A 187 8.88 23.99 -4.78
CA GLU A 187 7.64 24.60 -5.23
C GLU A 187 7.74 25.05 -6.70
N ALA A 188 8.83 25.72 -7.08
CA ALA A 188 9.08 26.09 -8.48
C ALA A 188 9.13 24.88 -9.42
N LEU A 189 9.73 23.75 -8.98
CA LEU A 189 9.70 22.50 -9.74
C LEU A 189 8.28 21.94 -9.89
N ALA A 190 7.46 22.02 -8.84
CA ALA A 190 6.06 21.57 -8.86
C ALA A 190 5.20 22.41 -9.82
N GLU A 191 5.38 23.73 -9.80
CA GLU A 191 4.76 24.67 -10.74
C GLU A 191 5.20 24.36 -12.18
N ARG A 192 6.50 24.17 -12.40
CA ARG A 192 7.05 23.80 -13.72
C ARG A 192 6.46 22.50 -14.24
N ALA A 193 6.24 21.53 -13.35
CA ALA A 193 5.63 20.24 -13.69
C ALA A 193 4.11 20.33 -13.96
N GLY A 194 3.48 21.48 -13.75
CA GLY A 194 2.05 21.69 -13.89
C GLY A 194 1.24 20.86 -12.88
N LEU A 195 1.73 20.78 -11.63
CA LEU A 195 1.15 19.88 -10.64
C LEU A 195 -0.29 20.26 -10.29
N GLN A 196 -0.59 21.54 -10.08
CA GLN A 196 -1.94 21.99 -9.75
C GLN A 196 -2.93 21.70 -10.89
N GLU A 197 -2.52 21.90 -12.14
CA GLU A 197 -3.32 21.60 -13.33
C GLU A 197 -3.58 20.10 -13.45
N LYS A 198 -2.60 19.25 -13.13
CA LYS A 198 -2.76 17.80 -13.11
C LYS A 198 -3.69 17.33 -12.00
N ILE A 199 -3.62 17.94 -10.82
CA ILE A 199 -4.57 17.68 -9.73
C ILE A 199 -5.97 18.07 -10.17
N ALA A 200 -6.16 19.28 -10.69
CA ALA A 200 -7.45 19.74 -11.21
C ALA A 200 -7.97 18.84 -12.34
N ALA A 201 -7.11 18.39 -13.24
CA ALA A 201 -7.45 17.46 -14.31
C ALA A 201 -7.87 16.09 -13.77
N MET A 202 -7.23 15.59 -12.71
CA MET A 202 -7.61 14.35 -12.04
C MET A 202 -9.01 14.46 -11.46
N PHE A 203 -9.28 15.49 -10.65
CA PHE A 203 -10.61 15.72 -10.07
C PHE A 203 -11.68 16.09 -11.11
N GLY A 204 -11.26 16.65 -12.26
CA GLY A 204 -12.14 16.94 -13.40
C GLY A 204 -12.32 15.76 -14.37
N GLY A 205 -11.91 14.55 -13.99
CA GLY A 205 -12.15 13.32 -14.76
C GLY A 205 -11.43 13.22 -16.10
N LYS A 206 -10.35 13.99 -16.30
CA LYS A 206 -9.52 13.88 -17.50
C LYS A 206 -8.81 12.53 -17.56
N HIS A 207 -8.58 12.06 -18.78
CA HIS A 207 -7.88 10.81 -19.06
C HIS A 207 -6.36 10.96 -18.83
N LEU A 208 -5.96 11.06 -17.57
CA LEU A 208 -4.55 11.17 -17.18
C LEU A 208 -3.79 9.85 -17.32
N ASN A 209 -4.50 8.72 -17.29
CA ASN A 209 -3.91 7.43 -17.64
C ASN A 209 -3.93 7.28 -19.16
N SER A 210 -3.01 7.96 -19.83
CA SER A 210 -2.93 8.01 -21.30
C SER A 210 -2.64 6.65 -21.95
N THR A 211 -1.92 5.77 -21.26
CA THR A 211 -1.54 4.45 -21.81
C THR A 211 -2.71 3.48 -21.91
N GLU A 212 -3.75 3.69 -21.11
CA GLU A 212 -4.98 2.90 -21.16
C GLU A 212 -6.21 3.73 -21.58
N ASP A 213 -6.00 5.03 -21.86
CA ASP A 213 -7.04 6.01 -22.13
C ASP A 213 -8.18 6.02 -21.09
N ARG A 214 -7.82 6.27 -19.83
CA ARG A 214 -8.78 6.25 -18.71
C ARG A 214 -8.66 7.46 -17.78
N ALA A 215 -9.79 7.85 -17.21
CA ALA A 215 -9.82 8.72 -16.03
C ALA A 215 -9.19 8.03 -14.80
N VAL A 216 -8.81 8.84 -13.79
CA VAL A 216 -8.25 8.36 -12.52
C VAL A 216 -9.02 9.03 -11.37
N LEU A 217 -10.13 8.41 -10.95
CA LEU A 217 -11.18 9.10 -10.18
C LEU A 217 -11.52 8.48 -8.82
N HIS A 218 -10.55 7.83 -8.18
CA HIS A 218 -10.77 7.21 -6.86
C HIS A 218 -11.25 8.19 -5.76
N ALA A 219 -11.06 9.51 -5.92
CA ALA A 219 -11.65 10.53 -5.05
C ALA A 219 -13.19 10.59 -5.15
N ALA A 220 -13.78 10.30 -6.31
CA ALA A 220 -15.23 10.27 -6.49
C ALA A 220 -15.91 9.23 -5.59
N LEU A 221 -15.21 8.15 -5.24
CA LEU A 221 -15.70 7.07 -4.37
C LEU A 221 -16.07 7.51 -2.94
N ARG A 222 -15.56 8.68 -2.52
CA ARG A 222 -15.82 9.25 -1.19
C ARG A 222 -16.33 10.69 -1.25
N ALA A 223 -16.63 11.20 -2.45
CA ALA A 223 -17.24 12.51 -2.59
C ALA A 223 -18.66 12.50 -1.98
N PRO A 224 -19.08 13.54 -1.25
CA PRO A 224 -20.45 13.65 -0.76
C PRO A 224 -21.41 13.76 -1.94
N ALA A 225 -22.67 13.34 -1.73
CA ALA A 225 -23.69 13.29 -2.78
C ALA A 225 -24.02 14.66 -3.42
N THR A 226 -23.56 15.76 -2.81
CA THR A 226 -23.71 17.13 -3.32
C THR A 226 -22.62 17.55 -4.30
N GLU A 227 -21.51 16.81 -4.37
CA GLU A 227 -20.45 17.08 -5.35
C GLU A 227 -20.86 16.60 -6.73
N LYS A 228 -20.25 17.21 -7.75
CA LYS A 228 -20.44 16.87 -9.15
C LYS A 228 -19.09 16.61 -9.78
N ILE A 229 -18.84 15.39 -10.22
CA ILE A 229 -17.56 14.98 -10.82
C ILE A 229 -17.87 14.36 -12.17
N ILE A 230 -17.44 15.03 -13.23
CA ILE A 230 -17.74 14.61 -14.60
C ILE A 230 -16.62 13.74 -15.17
N ALA A 231 -16.98 12.55 -15.66
CA ALA A 231 -16.12 11.68 -16.45
C ALA A 231 -16.87 11.28 -17.72
N ASP A 232 -16.23 11.37 -18.89
CA ASP A 232 -16.84 11.03 -20.18
C ASP A 232 -18.21 11.69 -20.46
N GLY A 233 -18.42 12.89 -19.91
CA GLY A 233 -19.65 13.66 -20.07
C GLY A 233 -20.74 13.37 -19.03
N GLU A 234 -20.56 12.38 -18.17
CA GLU A 234 -21.52 11.95 -17.16
C GLU A 234 -21.05 12.27 -15.73
N ASP A 235 -21.99 12.58 -14.84
CA ASP A 235 -21.70 12.74 -13.42
C ASP A 235 -21.62 11.35 -12.76
N VAL A 236 -20.45 11.00 -12.25
CA VAL A 236 -20.21 9.66 -11.69
C VAL A 236 -20.62 9.54 -10.22
N VAL A 237 -20.86 10.67 -9.53
CA VAL A 237 -21.16 10.68 -8.10
C VAL A 237 -22.47 9.94 -7.77
N PRO A 238 -23.59 10.14 -8.51
CA PRO A 238 -24.83 9.40 -8.25
C PRO A 238 -24.66 7.87 -8.28
N GLU A 239 -23.98 7.32 -9.29
CA GLU A 239 -23.75 5.86 -9.38
C GLU A 239 -22.90 5.33 -8.22
N VAL A 240 -21.95 6.15 -7.73
CA VAL A 240 -21.18 5.83 -6.53
C VAL A 240 -22.10 5.67 -5.32
N HIS A 241 -23.00 6.64 -5.11
CA HIS A 241 -23.94 6.61 -3.98
C HIS A 241 -24.95 5.47 -4.11
N ASP A 242 -25.40 5.12 -5.32
CA ASP A 242 -26.25 3.94 -5.53
C ASP A 242 -25.58 2.65 -5.04
N VAL A 243 -24.29 2.47 -5.34
CA VAL A 243 -23.51 1.32 -4.84
C VAL A 243 -23.31 1.39 -3.33
N LEU A 244 -23.02 2.58 -2.78
CA LEU A 244 -22.87 2.76 -1.33
C LEU A 244 -24.17 2.45 -0.58
N ASP A 245 -25.32 2.90 -1.09
CA ASP A 245 -26.64 2.62 -0.55
C ASP A 245 -26.99 1.14 -0.66
N LYS A 246 -26.63 0.49 -1.77
CA LYS A 246 -26.74 -0.97 -1.91
C LYS A 246 -25.92 -1.69 -0.85
N ILE A 247 -24.68 -1.27 -0.60
CA ILE A 247 -23.81 -1.85 0.46
C ILE A 247 -24.41 -1.58 1.85
N LYS A 248 -24.89 -0.38 2.11
CA LYS A 248 -25.54 -0.01 3.38
C LYS A 248 -26.74 -0.89 3.66
N ASN A 249 -27.65 -1.03 2.71
CA ASN A 249 -28.84 -1.86 2.83
C ASN A 249 -28.47 -3.33 3.00
N PHE A 250 -27.57 -3.86 2.16
CA PHE A 250 -27.14 -5.25 2.26
C PHE A 250 -26.45 -5.57 3.59
N SER A 251 -25.51 -4.73 4.02
CA SER A 251 -24.79 -4.93 5.27
C SER A 251 -25.71 -4.83 6.49
N ASN A 252 -26.72 -3.94 6.47
CA ASN A 252 -27.73 -3.86 7.51
C ASN A 252 -28.61 -5.13 7.55
N MET A 253 -29.07 -5.65 6.41
CA MET A 253 -29.85 -6.90 6.36
C MET A 253 -29.05 -8.08 6.92
N VAL A 254 -27.78 -8.23 6.54
CA VAL A 254 -26.91 -9.32 7.03
C VAL A 254 -26.65 -9.19 8.53
N ARG A 255 -26.29 -7.99 9.00
CA ARG A 255 -25.98 -7.75 10.43
C ARG A 255 -27.22 -7.78 11.32
N GLY A 256 -28.37 -7.37 10.79
CA GLY A 256 -29.67 -7.42 11.46
C GLY A 256 -30.29 -8.82 11.49
N GLY A 257 -29.75 -9.78 10.74
CA GLY A 257 -30.22 -11.16 10.68
C GLY A 257 -31.44 -11.37 9.79
N GLU A 258 -31.80 -10.39 8.96
CA GLU A 258 -32.83 -10.53 7.91
C GLU A 258 -32.29 -11.39 6.75
N TRP A 259 -31.03 -11.16 6.37
CA TRP A 259 -30.32 -12.02 5.44
C TRP A 259 -29.69 -13.19 6.19
N LYS A 260 -30.18 -14.40 5.91
CA LYS A 260 -29.75 -15.65 6.54
C LYS A 260 -29.08 -16.57 5.53
N GLY A 261 -28.20 -17.43 6.02
CA GLY A 261 -27.68 -18.56 5.26
C GLY A 261 -28.81 -19.53 4.87
N VAL A 262 -28.48 -20.50 4.03
CA VAL A 262 -29.47 -21.46 3.50
C VAL A 262 -30.16 -22.29 4.59
N THR A 263 -29.50 -22.47 5.74
CA THR A 263 -30.07 -23.18 6.91
C THR A 263 -30.88 -22.27 7.84
N GLY A 264 -31.01 -20.98 7.50
CA GLY A 264 -31.71 -20.00 8.33
C GLY A 264 -30.86 -19.40 9.47
N LYS A 265 -29.59 -19.79 9.60
CA LYS A 265 -28.65 -19.19 10.57
C LYS A 265 -28.15 -17.82 10.09
N PRO A 266 -27.85 -16.89 11.02
CA PRO A 266 -27.23 -15.61 10.67
C PRO A 266 -25.80 -15.80 10.14
N LEU A 267 -25.38 -14.94 9.21
CA LEU A 267 -24.02 -14.95 8.66
C LEU A 267 -23.10 -14.04 9.49
N THR A 268 -22.32 -14.64 10.38
CA THR A 268 -21.40 -13.95 11.30
C THR A 268 -19.97 -13.88 10.78
N ASP A 269 -19.58 -14.83 9.94
CA ASP A 269 -18.23 -14.99 9.43
C ASP A 269 -18.17 -14.54 7.97
N VAL A 270 -17.11 -13.83 7.60
CA VAL A 270 -16.90 -13.31 6.25
C VAL A 270 -15.49 -13.68 5.78
N VAL A 271 -15.39 -14.25 4.58
CA VAL A 271 -14.13 -14.51 3.88
C VAL A 271 -14.10 -13.68 2.60
N ALA A 272 -13.25 -12.66 2.57
CA ALA A 272 -13.02 -11.85 1.37
C ALA A 272 -11.86 -12.44 0.56
N ILE A 273 -12.13 -12.80 -0.69
CA ILE A 273 -11.18 -13.41 -1.62
C ILE A 273 -10.73 -12.35 -2.63
N GLY A 274 -9.43 -12.06 -2.68
CA GLY A 274 -8.86 -11.07 -3.59
C GLY A 274 -7.34 -11.02 -3.45
N ILE A 275 -6.65 -10.49 -4.45
CA ILE A 275 -5.18 -10.36 -4.43
C ILE A 275 -4.76 -8.93 -4.81
N GLY A 276 -3.58 -8.50 -4.36
CA GLY A 276 -3.06 -7.16 -4.60
C GLY A 276 -4.00 -6.09 -4.07
N GLY A 277 -4.50 -5.22 -4.96
CA GLY A 277 -5.36 -4.09 -4.58
C GLY A 277 -6.71 -4.51 -4.01
N SER A 278 -7.21 -5.68 -4.42
CA SER A 278 -8.45 -6.28 -3.90
C SER A 278 -8.31 -6.86 -2.48
N PHE A 279 -7.12 -6.77 -1.88
CA PHE A 279 -6.79 -7.38 -0.59
C PHE A 279 -6.02 -6.43 0.35
N LEU A 280 -4.95 -5.79 -0.14
CA LEU A 280 -3.99 -5.09 0.72
C LEU A 280 -4.61 -3.89 1.45
N GLY A 281 -5.35 -3.04 0.74
CA GLY A 281 -6.08 -1.91 1.33
C GLY A 281 -7.15 -2.36 2.33
N PRO A 282 -8.09 -3.25 1.94
CA PRO A 282 -9.09 -3.79 2.86
C PRO A 282 -8.49 -4.47 4.10
N LEU A 283 -7.43 -5.27 3.95
CA LEU A 283 -6.72 -5.90 5.06
C LEU A 283 -6.06 -4.86 5.97
N PHE A 284 -5.49 -3.80 5.41
CA PHE A 284 -4.93 -2.69 6.17
C PHE A 284 -6.02 -2.02 7.04
N CYS A 285 -7.12 -1.58 6.44
CA CYS A 285 -8.23 -0.95 7.15
C CYS A 285 -8.81 -1.89 8.23
N HIS A 286 -9.03 -3.16 7.92
CA HIS A 286 -9.49 -4.14 8.91
C HIS A 286 -8.50 -4.31 10.07
N THR A 287 -7.20 -4.39 9.78
CA THR A 287 -6.17 -4.55 10.83
C THR A 287 -6.10 -3.32 11.74
N ALA A 288 -6.28 -2.13 11.18
CA ALA A 288 -6.31 -0.87 11.92
C ALA A 288 -7.57 -0.74 12.80
N LEU A 289 -8.74 -1.05 12.25
CA LEU A 289 -10.02 -0.84 12.92
C LEU A 289 -10.36 -1.90 13.95
N LYS A 290 -9.89 -3.15 13.81
CA LYS A 290 -10.31 -4.27 14.67
C LYS A 290 -10.07 -4.05 16.18
N THR A 291 -9.14 -3.18 16.56
CA THR A 291 -8.84 -2.84 17.96
C THR A 291 -9.32 -1.45 18.37
N ALA A 292 -9.88 -0.66 17.46
CA ALA A 292 -10.48 0.63 17.81
C ALA A 292 -11.76 0.36 18.63
N PRO A 293 -11.97 0.99 19.80
CA PRO A 293 -13.05 0.61 20.73
C PRO A 293 -14.45 0.56 20.11
N GLU A 294 -14.80 1.58 19.31
CA GLU A 294 -16.11 1.67 18.67
C GLU A 294 -16.30 0.59 17.60
N ALA A 295 -15.32 0.44 16.70
CA ALA A 295 -15.35 -0.60 15.67
C ALA A 295 -15.34 -2.02 16.27
N ALA A 296 -14.54 -2.25 17.32
CA ALA A 296 -14.51 -3.52 18.04
C ALA A 296 -15.87 -3.85 18.70
N ALA A 297 -16.55 -2.85 19.26
CA ALA A 297 -17.90 -3.01 19.79
C ALA A 297 -18.89 -3.39 18.67
N CYS A 298 -18.83 -2.72 17.52
CA CYS A 298 -19.67 -3.03 16.36
C CYS A 298 -19.38 -4.41 15.74
N ALA A 299 -18.17 -4.95 15.91
CA ALA A 299 -17.71 -6.22 15.35
C ALA A 299 -17.94 -7.43 16.28
N ARG A 300 -18.52 -7.25 17.47
CA ARG A 300 -18.69 -8.31 18.46
C ARG A 300 -19.44 -9.51 17.87
N GLY A 301 -18.88 -10.70 18.03
CA GLY A 301 -19.48 -11.94 17.53
C GLY A 301 -19.39 -12.13 16.01
N ARG A 302 -18.60 -11.31 15.31
CA ARG A 302 -18.38 -11.42 13.87
C ARG A 302 -16.91 -11.57 13.54
N GLN A 303 -16.61 -12.24 12.45
CA GLN A 303 -15.24 -12.40 11.96
C GLN A 303 -15.12 -12.01 10.49
N LEU A 304 -14.03 -11.30 10.15
CA LEU A 304 -13.62 -11.04 8.78
C LEU A 304 -12.24 -11.64 8.56
N ARG A 305 -12.09 -12.44 7.51
CA ARG A 305 -10.83 -13.02 7.06
C ARG A 305 -10.60 -12.69 5.60
N PHE A 306 -9.33 -12.70 5.20
CA PHE A 306 -8.92 -12.41 3.84
C PHE A 306 -8.12 -13.58 3.29
N LEU A 307 -8.47 -14.01 2.08
CA LEU A 307 -7.82 -15.10 1.33
C LEU A 307 -7.24 -14.51 0.04
N ALA A 308 -5.92 -14.56 -0.11
CA ALA A 308 -5.25 -13.94 -1.25
C ALA A 308 -4.38 -14.91 -2.04
N ASN A 309 -3.49 -15.63 -1.36
CA ASN A 309 -2.52 -16.47 -2.01
C ASN A 309 -3.20 -17.70 -2.63
N VAL A 310 -2.72 -18.12 -3.79
CA VAL A 310 -3.17 -19.34 -4.47
C VAL A 310 -2.66 -20.61 -3.77
N ASP A 311 -1.64 -20.47 -2.92
CA ASP A 311 -1.16 -21.54 -2.04
C ASP A 311 -2.31 -22.10 -1.19
N PRO A 312 -2.59 -23.42 -1.24
CA PRO A 312 -3.68 -24.04 -0.48
C PRO A 312 -3.54 -23.86 1.04
N ILE A 313 -2.36 -23.53 1.57
CA ILE A 313 -2.18 -23.18 2.99
C ILE A 313 -2.98 -21.92 3.35
N ASP A 314 -3.10 -20.93 2.45
CA ASP A 314 -3.87 -19.72 2.73
C ASP A 314 -5.38 -20.02 2.80
N VAL A 315 -5.86 -20.93 1.93
CA VAL A 315 -7.23 -21.48 2.02
C VAL A 315 -7.45 -22.17 3.35
N ALA A 316 -6.55 -23.10 3.73
CA ALA A 316 -6.65 -23.84 4.97
C ALA A 316 -6.67 -22.90 6.19
N ARG A 317 -5.78 -21.90 6.23
CA ARG A 317 -5.75 -20.88 7.30
C ARG A 317 -7.01 -20.03 7.33
N SER A 318 -7.48 -19.60 6.17
CA SER A 318 -8.66 -18.73 6.05
C SER A 318 -9.93 -19.46 6.47
N LEU A 319 -10.08 -20.75 6.17
CA LEU A 319 -11.29 -21.51 6.49
C LEU A 319 -11.25 -22.22 7.84
N ASN A 320 -10.08 -22.36 8.47
CA ASN A 320 -9.93 -23.13 9.71
C ASN A 320 -10.87 -22.64 10.83
N GLY A 321 -11.70 -23.54 11.35
CA GLY A 321 -12.65 -23.26 12.43
C GLY A 321 -13.89 -22.45 12.02
N LEU A 322 -14.11 -22.18 10.73
CA LEU A 322 -15.35 -21.58 10.25
C LEU A 322 -16.44 -22.65 10.01
N ASP A 323 -17.69 -22.31 10.32
CA ASP A 323 -18.87 -23.10 9.97
C ASP A 323 -19.41 -22.62 8.61
N PRO A 324 -19.52 -23.49 7.59
CA PRO A 324 -20.14 -23.12 6.31
C PRO A 324 -21.53 -22.49 6.48
N GLU A 325 -22.32 -22.91 7.47
CA GLU A 325 -23.69 -22.40 7.68
C GLU A 325 -23.75 -20.94 8.12
N THR A 326 -22.68 -20.40 8.71
CA THR A 326 -22.59 -19.01 9.20
C THR A 326 -21.61 -18.16 8.41
N THR A 327 -21.01 -18.72 7.34
CA THR A 327 -19.96 -18.04 6.56
C THR A 327 -20.49 -17.46 5.27
N MET A 328 -20.22 -16.18 5.04
CA MET A 328 -20.36 -15.49 3.76
C MET A 328 -19.00 -15.32 3.07
N VAL A 329 -19.00 -15.39 1.74
CA VAL A 329 -17.82 -15.24 0.90
C VAL A 329 -18.02 -14.06 -0.03
N ILE A 330 -17.02 -13.19 -0.10
CA ILE A 330 -17.00 -12.06 -1.02
C ILE A 330 -15.89 -12.35 -2.04
N VAL A 331 -16.24 -12.48 -3.32
CA VAL A 331 -15.26 -12.64 -4.40
C VAL A 331 -14.96 -11.28 -5.01
N VAL A 332 -13.73 -10.79 -4.83
CA VAL A 332 -13.31 -9.45 -5.28
C VAL A 332 -12.34 -9.58 -6.45
N SER A 333 -12.82 -9.31 -7.65
CA SER A 333 -11.98 -9.29 -8.87
C SER A 333 -12.61 -8.40 -9.94
N LYS A 334 -11.86 -7.41 -10.42
CA LYS A 334 -12.32 -6.46 -11.46
C LYS A 334 -12.82 -7.17 -12.70
N THR A 335 -11.98 -8.06 -13.25
CA THR A 335 -12.24 -8.81 -14.47
C THR A 335 -13.02 -10.09 -14.23
N PHE A 336 -13.03 -10.57 -12.98
CA PHE A 336 -13.54 -11.88 -12.59
C PHE A 336 -12.80 -13.05 -13.27
N THR A 337 -11.55 -12.81 -13.70
CA THR A 337 -10.71 -13.79 -14.41
C THR A 337 -9.34 -14.02 -13.76
N THR A 338 -9.00 -13.26 -12.72
CA THR A 338 -7.71 -13.37 -12.00
C THR A 338 -7.48 -14.81 -11.54
N ALA A 339 -6.40 -15.44 -11.99
CA ALA A 339 -6.19 -16.88 -11.87
C ALA A 339 -6.23 -17.36 -10.40
N GLU A 340 -5.51 -16.67 -9.52
CA GLU A 340 -5.42 -16.95 -8.09
C GLU A 340 -6.78 -16.78 -7.41
N THR A 341 -7.41 -15.62 -7.61
CA THR A 341 -8.72 -15.29 -7.02
C THR A 341 -9.79 -16.30 -7.46
N MET A 342 -9.84 -16.65 -8.74
CA MET A 342 -10.85 -17.56 -9.26
C MET A 342 -10.60 -19.01 -8.85
N LEU A 343 -9.34 -19.44 -8.69
CA LEU A 343 -9.05 -20.76 -8.11
C LEU A 343 -9.50 -20.83 -6.64
N ASN A 344 -9.20 -19.80 -5.86
CA ASN A 344 -9.63 -19.68 -4.47
C ASN A 344 -11.17 -19.63 -4.38
N ALA A 345 -11.83 -18.81 -5.20
CA ALA A 345 -13.29 -18.72 -5.24
C ALA A 345 -13.94 -20.08 -5.55
N ARG A 346 -13.45 -20.81 -6.55
CA ARG A 346 -13.93 -22.17 -6.85
C ARG A 346 -13.69 -23.15 -5.69
N THR A 347 -12.55 -23.03 -5.00
CA THR A 347 -12.20 -23.89 -3.87
C THR A 347 -13.12 -23.64 -2.68
N VAL A 348 -13.35 -22.37 -2.30
CA VAL A 348 -14.26 -22.01 -1.22
C VAL A 348 -15.72 -22.31 -1.60
N ARG A 349 -16.12 -22.09 -2.86
CA ARG A 349 -17.43 -22.52 -3.38
C ARG A 349 -17.62 -24.04 -3.20
N LYS A 350 -16.61 -24.85 -3.54
CA LYS A 350 -16.66 -26.30 -3.32
C LYS A 350 -16.78 -26.63 -1.83
N TRP A 351 -16.05 -25.94 -0.95
CA TRP A 351 -16.13 -26.12 0.50
C TRP A 351 -17.55 -25.86 1.03
N ILE A 352 -18.19 -24.75 0.65
CA ILE A 352 -19.57 -24.43 1.05
C ILE A 352 -20.56 -25.45 0.47
N THR A 353 -20.50 -25.69 -0.84
CA THR A 353 -21.49 -26.53 -1.53
C THR A 353 -21.38 -28.01 -1.17
N SER A 354 -20.21 -28.49 -0.75
CA SER A 354 -20.05 -29.85 -0.23
C SER A 354 -20.74 -30.05 1.11
N ALA A 355 -20.91 -28.99 1.91
CA ALA A 355 -21.59 -29.04 3.20
C ALA A 355 -23.08 -28.73 3.09
N LEU A 356 -23.46 -27.77 2.23
CA LEU A 356 -24.79 -27.13 2.26
C LEU A 356 -25.60 -27.26 0.96
N GLY A 357 -25.10 -27.97 -0.05
CA GLY A 357 -25.74 -28.04 -1.37
C GLY A 357 -25.40 -26.86 -2.28
N LYS A 358 -25.82 -26.94 -3.55
CA LYS A 358 -25.46 -25.96 -4.59
C LYS A 358 -26.21 -24.63 -4.43
N GLU A 359 -27.42 -24.69 -3.89
CA GLU A 359 -28.29 -23.58 -3.55
C GLU A 359 -27.67 -22.61 -2.55
N ALA A 360 -26.68 -23.07 -1.76
CA ALA A 360 -25.97 -22.24 -0.80
C ALA A 360 -25.21 -21.07 -1.48
N VAL A 361 -24.80 -21.19 -2.74
CA VAL A 361 -24.06 -20.13 -3.45
C VAL A 361 -24.84 -18.82 -3.47
N ALA A 362 -26.15 -18.86 -3.73
CA ALA A 362 -26.99 -17.68 -3.83
C ALA A 362 -27.16 -16.91 -2.50
N LYS A 363 -26.94 -17.57 -1.35
CA LYS A 363 -27.09 -16.98 -0.01
C LYS A 363 -25.78 -16.71 0.70
N HIS A 364 -24.72 -17.43 0.34
CA HIS A 364 -23.42 -17.38 1.01
C HIS A 364 -22.31 -16.76 0.16
N MET A 365 -22.55 -16.44 -1.12
CA MET A 365 -21.53 -15.83 -1.98
C MET A 365 -22.05 -14.56 -2.64
N VAL A 366 -21.23 -13.52 -2.58
CA VAL A 366 -21.45 -12.23 -3.25
C VAL A 366 -20.19 -11.84 -4.03
N ALA A 367 -20.31 -10.92 -4.97
CA ALA A 367 -19.21 -10.51 -5.83
C ALA A 367 -18.98 -8.99 -5.81
N VAL A 368 -17.72 -8.58 -5.92
CA VAL A 368 -17.34 -7.20 -6.25
C VAL A 368 -16.62 -7.24 -7.58
N SER A 369 -17.30 -6.83 -8.65
CA SER A 369 -16.82 -6.96 -10.02
C SER A 369 -17.54 -6.05 -10.99
N THR A 370 -16.92 -5.85 -12.15
CA THR A 370 -17.53 -5.17 -13.31
C THR A 370 -18.14 -6.16 -14.30
N ASN A 371 -17.84 -7.46 -14.15
CA ASN A 371 -18.20 -8.49 -15.12
C ASN A 371 -19.39 -9.34 -14.64
N LEU A 372 -20.60 -8.78 -14.73
CA LEU A 372 -21.82 -9.44 -14.25
C LEU A 372 -22.10 -10.79 -14.93
N LYS A 373 -21.71 -10.94 -16.20
CA LYS A 373 -21.85 -12.20 -16.94
C LYS A 373 -21.08 -13.33 -16.27
N LEU A 374 -19.79 -13.11 -15.95
CA LEU A 374 -18.98 -14.16 -15.30
C LEU A 374 -19.40 -14.40 -13.83
N VAL A 375 -19.98 -13.39 -13.17
CA VAL A 375 -20.58 -13.54 -11.83
C VAL A 375 -21.78 -14.48 -11.89
N GLU A 376 -22.68 -14.29 -12.85
CA GLU A 376 -23.83 -15.16 -13.09
C GLU A 376 -23.41 -16.58 -13.47
N GLU A 377 -22.45 -16.73 -14.39
CA GLU A 377 -21.90 -18.04 -14.80
C GLU A 377 -21.26 -18.81 -13.62
N PHE A 378 -20.70 -18.08 -12.64
CA PHE A 378 -20.17 -18.67 -11.41
C PHE A 378 -21.28 -19.15 -10.44
N GLY A 379 -22.50 -18.66 -10.64
CA GLY A 379 -23.70 -19.00 -9.87
C GLY A 379 -24.04 -18.00 -8.76
N ILE A 380 -23.40 -16.83 -8.75
CA ILE A 380 -23.78 -15.72 -7.86
C ILE A 380 -24.86 -14.91 -8.56
N ASP A 381 -25.94 -14.60 -7.82
CA ASP A 381 -27.00 -13.71 -8.30
C ASP A 381 -26.38 -12.35 -8.69
N PRO A 382 -26.59 -11.84 -9.92
CA PRO A 382 -26.13 -10.51 -10.33
C PRO A 382 -26.60 -9.38 -9.39
N GLU A 383 -27.74 -9.54 -8.72
CA GLU A 383 -28.20 -8.58 -7.72
C GLU A 383 -27.32 -8.57 -6.46
N ASN A 384 -26.56 -9.64 -6.22
CA ASN A 384 -25.53 -9.73 -5.18
C ASN A 384 -24.13 -9.37 -5.70
N ALA A 385 -24.04 -8.74 -6.87
CA ALA A 385 -22.83 -8.09 -7.36
C ALA A 385 -22.82 -6.60 -6.97
N PHE A 386 -21.68 -6.14 -6.50
CA PHE A 386 -21.43 -4.74 -6.16
C PHE A 386 -20.42 -4.19 -7.16
N ALA A 387 -20.88 -3.25 -7.98
CA ALA A 387 -20.10 -2.68 -9.05
C ALA A 387 -18.98 -1.77 -8.53
N PHE A 388 -17.99 -1.58 -9.38
CA PHE A 388 -17.05 -0.46 -9.32
C PHE A 388 -16.59 -0.17 -10.76
N TRP A 389 -15.79 0.87 -10.97
CA TRP A 389 -15.55 1.39 -12.31
C TRP A 389 -14.11 1.17 -12.78
N ASP A 390 -13.90 1.34 -14.09
CA ASP A 390 -12.62 1.15 -14.74
C ASP A 390 -11.57 2.20 -14.34
N TRP A 391 -11.99 3.43 -14.08
CA TRP A 391 -11.19 4.54 -13.53
C TRP A 391 -10.75 4.33 -12.07
N VAL A 392 -11.21 3.25 -11.43
CA VAL A 392 -10.69 2.79 -10.14
C VAL A 392 -9.52 1.83 -10.38
N GLY A 393 -8.31 2.32 -10.13
CA GLY A 393 -7.11 1.49 -10.07
C GLY A 393 -7.12 0.55 -8.87
N GLY A 394 -6.65 -0.69 -9.02
CA GLY A 394 -6.74 -1.72 -7.97
C GLY A 394 -6.14 -1.28 -6.64
N ARG A 395 -4.92 -0.71 -6.65
CA ARG A 395 -4.24 -0.21 -5.44
C ARG A 395 -4.89 1.04 -4.81
N TYR A 396 -5.85 1.67 -5.50
CA TYR A 396 -6.64 2.81 -5.02
C TYR A 396 -8.11 2.44 -4.71
N SER A 397 -8.45 1.14 -4.69
CA SER A 397 -9.84 0.68 -4.70
C SER A 397 -10.48 0.49 -3.32
N VAL A 398 -9.75 0.64 -2.21
CA VAL A 398 -10.28 0.33 -0.87
C VAL A 398 -11.52 1.15 -0.48
N THR A 399 -11.67 2.36 -1.02
CA THR A 399 -12.84 3.23 -0.81
C THR A 399 -14.02 2.92 -1.74
N SER A 400 -13.88 1.95 -2.66
CA SER A 400 -15.00 1.40 -3.45
C SER A 400 -15.65 0.20 -2.73
N ALA A 401 -16.59 -0.47 -3.40
CA ALA A 401 -17.14 -1.75 -2.95
C ALA A 401 -16.07 -2.79 -2.54
N VAL A 402 -14.85 -2.73 -3.10
CA VAL A 402 -13.72 -3.61 -2.76
C VAL A 402 -13.42 -3.61 -1.26
N GLY A 403 -13.37 -2.45 -0.62
CA GLY A 403 -13.13 -2.35 0.82
C GLY A 403 -14.40 -2.06 1.62
N ILE A 404 -15.30 -1.23 1.08
CA ILE A 404 -16.48 -0.78 1.83
C ILE A 404 -17.45 -1.93 2.13
N LEU A 405 -17.64 -2.89 1.21
CA LEU A 405 -18.49 -4.05 1.47
C LEU A 405 -17.99 -4.93 2.65
N PRO A 406 -16.77 -5.48 2.65
CA PRO A 406 -16.29 -6.29 3.77
C PRO A 406 -16.20 -5.50 5.08
N LEU A 407 -15.81 -4.22 5.03
CA LEU A 407 -15.74 -3.37 6.24
C LEU A 407 -17.13 -3.07 6.81
N ALA A 408 -18.12 -2.75 5.96
CA ALA A 408 -19.50 -2.49 6.40
C ALA A 408 -20.14 -3.76 6.99
N LEU A 409 -19.84 -4.94 6.44
CA LEU A 409 -20.30 -6.20 7.02
C LEU A 409 -19.69 -6.43 8.41
N GLN A 410 -18.39 -6.21 8.58
CA GLN A 410 -17.70 -6.43 9.85
C GLN A 410 -18.05 -5.39 10.92
N TYR A 411 -18.04 -4.10 10.56
CA TYR A 411 -18.11 -2.97 11.50
C TYR A 411 -19.40 -2.16 11.40
N GLY A 412 -20.27 -2.44 10.44
CA GLY A 412 -21.44 -1.62 10.13
C GLY A 412 -21.10 -0.47 9.17
N PHE A 413 -22.10 -0.04 8.39
CA PHE A 413 -21.90 1.01 7.39
C PHE A 413 -21.46 2.35 7.99
N GLY A 414 -21.95 2.72 9.18
CA GLY A 414 -21.55 3.98 9.83
C GLY A 414 -20.04 4.09 10.11
N GLN A 415 -19.36 2.98 10.40
CA GLN A 415 -17.90 2.97 10.56
C GLN A 415 -17.18 3.11 9.21
N ALA A 416 -17.72 2.47 8.16
CA ALA A 416 -17.19 2.60 6.80
C ALA A 416 -17.39 4.02 6.24
N GLU A 417 -18.52 4.65 6.53
CA GLU A 417 -18.84 6.03 6.14
C GLU A 417 -17.90 7.04 6.81
N GLN A 418 -17.59 6.88 8.10
CA GLN A 418 -16.57 7.71 8.77
C GLN A 418 -15.20 7.60 8.10
N PHE A 419 -14.80 6.40 7.67
CA PHE A 419 -13.57 6.20 6.91
C PHE A 419 -13.60 6.95 5.57
N LEU A 420 -14.71 6.87 4.83
CA LEU A 420 -14.88 7.62 3.57
C LEU A 420 -14.82 9.13 3.80
N ASN A 421 -15.49 9.63 4.83
CA ASN A 421 -15.48 11.06 5.17
C ASN A 421 -14.08 11.57 5.52
N GLY A 422 -13.28 10.80 6.25
CA GLY A 422 -11.88 11.14 6.52
C GLY A 422 -11.01 11.14 5.26
N ALA A 423 -11.25 10.21 4.34
CA ALA A 423 -10.55 10.19 3.05
C ALA A 423 -10.92 11.41 2.19
N TRP A 424 -12.21 11.77 2.11
CA TRP A 424 -12.66 12.96 1.40
C TRP A 424 -12.12 14.25 2.01
N ASP A 425 -11.98 14.27 3.32
CA ASP A 425 -11.43 15.43 3.99
C ASP A 425 -9.98 15.73 3.59
N MET A 426 -9.16 14.69 3.48
CA MET A 426 -7.80 14.81 2.95
C MET A 426 -7.79 15.11 1.43
N ASP A 427 -8.76 14.60 0.66
CA ASP A 427 -8.88 14.94 -0.76
C ASP A 427 -9.14 16.43 -0.97
N LYS A 428 -9.94 17.09 -0.11
CA LYS A 428 -10.12 18.54 -0.17
C LYS A 428 -8.82 19.29 0.10
N ASN A 429 -8.04 18.87 1.11
CA ASN A 429 -6.71 19.46 1.33
C ASN A 429 -5.83 19.30 0.09
N PHE A 430 -5.81 18.09 -0.51
CA PHE A 430 -5.03 17.83 -1.71
C PHE A 430 -5.49 18.64 -2.93
N ARG A 431 -6.80 18.82 -3.11
CA ARG A 431 -7.40 19.52 -4.25
C ARG A 431 -7.24 21.03 -4.15
N ASP A 432 -7.48 21.58 -2.95
CA ASP A 432 -7.80 23.00 -2.79
C ASP A 432 -6.67 23.81 -2.14
N ALA A 433 -5.77 23.17 -1.35
CA ALA A 433 -4.74 23.91 -0.61
C ALA A 433 -3.58 24.38 -1.54
N PRO A 434 -3.01 25.58 -1.30
CA PRO A 434 -1.77 26.02 -1.93
C PRO A 434 -0.64 25.01 -1.73
N LEU A 435 0.32 24.92 -2.67
CA LEU A 435 1.35 23.86 -2.67
C LEU A 435 2.11 23.74 -1.33
N ARG A 436 2.47 24.87 -0.71
CA ARG A 436 3.16 24.91 0.60
C ARG A 436 2.31 24.52 1.80
N GLU A 437 0.99 24.56 1.68
CA GLU A 437 0.02 24.23 2.74
C GLU A 437 -0.65 22.86 2.50
N ASN A 438 -0.33 22.22 1.38
CA ASN A 438 -0.92 20.99 0.91
C ASN A 438 -0.11 19.79 1.42
N LEU A 439 -0.67 19.06 2.39
CA LEU A 439 0.04 17.99 3.10
C LEU A 439 0.54 16.89 2.15
N PRO A 440 -0.30 16.32 1.27
CA PRO A 440 0.15 15.29 0.32
C PRO A 440 1.19 15.80 -0.67
N VAL A 441 1.04 17.03 -1.20
CA VAL A 441 2.02 17.64 -2.11
C VAL A 441 3.36 17.77 -1.43
N MET A 442 3.40 18.34 -0.21
CA MET A 442 4.66 18.52 0.51
C MET A 442 5.37 17.20 0.81
N LEU A 443 4.65 16.16 1.22
CA LEU A 443 5.23 14.82 1.41
C LEU A 443 5.75 14.21 0.09
N GLY A 444 5.07 14.48 -1.03
CA GLY A 444 5.51 14.09 -2.37
C GLY A 444 6.78 14.82 -2.81
N LEU A 445 6.86 16.14 -2.61
CA LEU A 445 8.04 16.93 -2.97
C LEU A 445 9.25 16.55 -2.11
N LEU A 446 9.06 16.28 -0.83
CA LEU A 446 10.13 15.77 0.04
C LEU A 446 10.61 14.36 -0.38
N SER A 447 9.71 13.52 -0.90
CA SER A 447 10.11 12.25 -1.52
C SER A 447 10.98 12.48 -2.75
N VAL A 448 10.54 13.34 -3.68
CA VAL A 448 11.30 13.70 -4.88
C VAL A 448 12.68 14.27 -4.50
N TRP A 449 12.74 15.16 -3.50
CA TRP A 449 13.99 15.69 -2.96
C TRP A 449 14.96 14.58 -2.53
N ASN A 450 14.49 13.69 -1.67
CA ASN A 450 15.33 12.62 -1.13
C ASN A 450 15.79 11.64 -2.21
N VAL A 451 14.92 11.26 -3.14
CA VAL A 451 15.24 10.21 -4.12
C VAL A 451 16.01 10.74 -5.30
N SER A 452 15.56 11.86 -5.88
CA SER A 452 16.08 12.36 -7.15
C SER A 452 17.33 13.21 -6.99
N PHE A 453 17.52 13.81 -5.81
CA PHE A 453 18.62 14.76 -5.57
C PHE A 453 19.59 14.30 -4.48
N LEU A 454 19.09 13.69 -3.39
CA LEU A 454 19.95 13.17 -2.32
C LEU A 454 20.33 11.69 -2.49
N ASP A 455 19.87 11.03 -3.57
CA ASP A 455 20.13 9.60 -3.87
C ASP A 455 19.78 8.66 -2.70
N LEU A 456 18.63 8.90 -2.07
CA LEU A 456 18.07 8.08 -0.99
C LEU A 456 16.88 7.24 -1.55
N PRO A 457 17.12 6.05 -2.12
CA PRO A 457 16.12 5.34 -2.91
C PRO A 457 15.10 4.56 -2.07
N ALA A 458 15.20 4.59 -0.74
CA ALA A 458 14.39 3.75 0.15
C ALA A 458 13.63 4.60 1.16
N ARG A 459 12.35 4.26 1.38
CA ARG A 459 11.50 4.91 2.36
C ARG A 459 10.99 3.88 3.37
N ALA A 460 11.29 4.15 4.64
CA ALA A 460 10.87 3.31 5.75
C ALA A 460 9.56 3.84 6.37
N ILE A 461 8.52 3.01 6.37
CA ILE A 461 7.19 3.31 6.90
C ILE A 461 7.06 2.67 8.28
N LEU A 462 7.20 3.47 9.34
CA LEU A 462 7.47 2.99 10.70
C LEU A 462 6.36 3.46 11.67
N PRO A 463 5.13 2.93 11.57
CA PRO A 463 4.05 3.36 12.44
C PRO A 463 4.31 2.91 13.89
N TYR A 464 4.33 3.83 14.83
CA TYR A 464 4.40 3.51 16.28
C TYR A 464 3.03 3.09 16.81
N CYS A 465 2.37 2.18 16.09
CA CYS A 465 1.05 1.64 16.40
C CYS A 465 0.91 0.26 15.76
N GLN A 466 0.76 -0.78 16.58
CA GLN A 466 0.63 -2.16 16.09
C GLN A 466 -0.63 -2.40 15.25
N ALA A 467 -1.69 -1.61 15.45
CA ALA A 467 -2.89 -1.68 14.61
C ALA A 467 -2.59 -1.33 13.14
N LEU A 468 -1.53 -0.56 12.88
CA LEU A 468 -1.10 -0.18 11.53
C LEU A 468 -0.07 -1.16 10.93
N ALA A 469 0.05 -2.39 11.46
CA ALA A 469 1.01 -3.41 10.98
C ALA A 469 0.84 -3.81 9.50
N LYS A 470 -0.25 -3.41 8.85
CA LYS A 470 -0.50 -3.66 7.43
C LYS A 470 -0.44 -2.39 6.57
N LEU A 471 -0.07 -1.25 7.16
CA LEU A 471 0.13 0.00 6.43
C LEU A 471 1.28 -0.12 5.43
N ALA A 472 2.47 -0.55 5.86
CA ALA A 472 3.63 -0.66 4.97
C ALA A 472 3.38 -1.62 3.78
N PRO A 473 2.84 -2.84 3.97
CA PRO A 473 2.45 -3.71 2.85
C PRO A 473 1.43 -3.09 1.88
N HIS A 474 0.49 -2.28 2.37
CA HIS A 474 -0.45 -1.58 1.49
C HIS A 474 0.25 -0.47 0.69
N ILE A 475 1.04 0.38 1.35
CA ILE A 475 1.75 1.49 0.69
C ILE A 475 2.81 0.99 -0.28
N GLN A 476 3.45 -0.14 -0.01
CA GLN A 476 4.33 -0.82 -0.97
C GLN A 476 3.68 -0.96 -2.34
N GLN A 477 2.46 -1.49 -2.39
CA GLN A 477 1.75 -1.59 -3.65
C GLN A 477 1.36 -0.22 -4.20
N VAL A 478 0.79 0.66 -3.37
CA VAL A 478 0.33 2.00 -3.80
C VAL A 478 1.46 2.79 -4.45
N SER A 479 2.65 2.77 -3.87
CA SER A 479 3.79 3.55 -4.33
C SER A 479 4.58 2.82 -5.41
N MET A 480 5.09 1.60 -5.13
CA MET A 480 6.05 0.92 -6.00
C MET A 480 5.40 0.50 -7.33
N GLU A 481 4.13 0.08 -7.32
CA GLU A 481 3.41 -0.27 -8.56
C GLU A 481 2.99 0.97 -9.37
N SER A 482 2.82 2.13 -8.70
CA SER A 482 2.51 3.40 -9.38
C SER A 482 3.74 4.04 -10.00
N ASN A 483 4.82 4.14 -9.21
CA ASN A 483 5.94 5.02 -9.47
C ASN A 483 7.23 4.26 -9.82
N GLY A 484 7.26 2.93 -9.74
CA GLY A 484 8.36 2.09 -10.23
C GLY A 484 8.36 1.99 -11.76
N LYS A 485 8.64 3.09 -12.45
CA LYS A 485 8.51 3.22 -13.91
C LYS A 485 9.83 3.60 -14.55
N GLY A 486 10.18 2.93 -15.66
CA GLY A 486 11.40 3.23 -16.42
C GLY A 486 11.22 4.22 -17.58
N VAL A 487 9.98 4.65 -17.83
CA VAL A 487 9.60 5.53 -18.94
C VAL A 487 8.65 6.63 -18.46
N ASP A 488 8.67 7.78 -19.15
CA ASP A 488 7.70 8.86 -18.96
C ASP A 488 6.33 8.54 -19.60
N ILE A 489 5.40 9.50 -19.55
CA ILE A 489 4.05 9.35 -20.09
C ILE A 489 3.99 9.29 -21.63
N HIS A 490 5.08 9.65 -22.31
CA HIS A 490 5.24 9.60 -23.76
C HIS A 490 6.01 8.35 -24.21
N GLY A 491 6.43 7.49 -23.28
CA GLY A 491 7.18 6.27 -23.54
C GLY A 491 8.69 6.47 -23.68
N ASN A 492 9.21 7.67 -23.38
CA ASN A 492 10.66 7.93 -23.42
C ASN A 492 11.31 7.37 -22.16
N ARG A 493 12.47 6.72 -22.32
CA ARG A 493 13.24 6.17 -21.19
C ARG A 493 13.75 7.30 -20.29
N LEU A 494 13.48 7.18 -18.99
CA LEU A 494 13.88 8.19 -18.01
C LEU A 494 15.40 8.15 -17.73
N PRO A 495 16.08 9.31 -17.64
CA PRO A 495 17.51 9.38 -17.32
C PRO A 495 17.82 9.41 -15.82
N PHE A 496 16.82 9.26 -14.94
CA PHE A 496 16.93 9.32 -13.47
C PHE A 496 16.06 8.26 -12.79
N ASN A 497 16.30 8.04 -11.49
CA ASN A 497 15.54 7.10 -10.66
C ASN A 497 14.14 7.65 -10.33
N THR A 498 13.13 6.77 -10.29
CA THR A 498 11.73 7.12 -9.98
C THR A 498 11.33 6.67 -8.58
N GLY A 499 10.16 6.03 -8.40
CA GLY A 499 9.62 5.66 -7.09
C GLY A 499 10.57 4.89 -6.17
N GLU A 500 10.36 5.06 -4.87
CA GLU A 500 11.16 4.47 -3.80
C GLU A 500 10.96 2.97 -3.66
N ILE A 501 11.92 2.33 -3.01
CA ILE A 501 11.72 1.05 -2.35
C ILE A 501 11.07 1.30 -1.00
N ASP A 502 9.77 1.00 -0.89
CA ASP A 502 9.03 1.09 0.36
C ASP A 502 9.17 -0.18 1.20
N PHE A 503 9.45 -0.02 2.48
CA PHE A 503 9.45 -1.11 3.45
C PHE A 503 9.09 -0.61 4.85
N GLY A 504 8.81 -1.52 5.79
CA GLY A 504 8.62 -1.10 7.17
C GLY A 504 7.92 -2.13 8.04
N GLU A 505 8.04 -1.92 9.34
CA GLU A 505 7.38 -2.67 10.42
C GLU A 505 6.98 -1.68 11.52
N PRO A 506 5.95 -1.99 12.33
CA PRO A 506 5.59 -1.14 13.46
C PRO A 506 6.75 -0.91 14.44
N GLY A 507 6.80 0.29 15.01
CA GLY A 507 7.61 0.57 16.18
C GLY A 507 7.01 -0.12 17.42
N THR A 508 7.79 -0.71 18.32
CA THR A 508 9.26 -0.76 18.36
C THR A 508 9.88 -1.98 17.66
N ASN A 509 9.10 -2.86 17.04
CA ASN A 509 9.60 -4.09 16.40
C ASN A 509 10.70 -3.80 15.37
N GLY A 510 10.49 -2.79 14.51
CA GLY A 510 11.49 -2.36 13.52
C GLY A 510 12.82 -1.91 14.17
N GLN A 511 12.76 -1.29 15.36
CA GLN A 511 13.95 -0.84 16.10
C GLN A 511 14.86 -2.01 16.45
N HIS A 512 14.30 -3.18 16.71
CA HIS A 512 15.01 -4.40 17.05
C HIS A 512 15.23 -5.34 15.86
N SER A 513 15.00 -4.87 14.64
CA SER A 513 15.18 -5.64 13.41
C SER A 513 16.17 -4.99 12.46
N PHE A 514 15.91 -3.76 12.00
CA PHE A 514 16.68 -3.15 10.91
C PHE A 514 17.13 -1.69 11.16
N TYR A 515 16.81 -1.09 12.31
CA TYR A 515 17.26 0.27 12.64
C TYR A 515 18.78 0.41 12.76
N GLN A 516 19.49 -0.68 13.08
CA GLN A 516 20.94 -0.70 13.05
C GLN A 516 21.51 -0.28 11.68
N LEU A 517 20.89 -0.75 10.59
CA LEU A 517 21.25 -0.36 9.23
C LEU A 517 20.90 1.12 8.99
N ILE A 518 19.71 1.57 9.42
CA ILE A 518 19.28 2.96 9.26
C ILE A 518 20.22 3.95 9.97
N HIS A 519 20.71 3.62 11.16
CA HIS A 519 21.51 4.55 11.98
C HIS A 519 23.01 4.58 11.67
N GLN A 520 23.60 3.46 11.24
CA GLN A 520 25.07 3.32 11.18
C GLN A 520 25.62 2.92 9.81
N ASP A 521 24.81 2.43 8.87
CA ASP A 521 25.29 2.17 7.51
C ASP A 521 25.55 3.49 6.79
N ARG A 522 26.56 3.52 5.90
CA ARG A 522 26.89 4.72 5.12
C ARG A 522 25.80 5.14 4.13
N ARG A 523 24.81 4.28 3.86
CA ARG A 523 23.60 4.62 3.08
C ARG A 523 22.48 5.21 3.95
N GLY A 524 22.62 5.14 5.27
CA GLY A 524 21.72 5.77 6.25
C GLY A 524 22.28 7.05 6.89
N GLN A 525 23.57 7.35 6.65
CA GLN A 525 24.21 8.65 6.88
C GLN A 525 24.19 9.45 5.59
#